data_AF-A0A7X3YC82-F1
#
_entry.id   AF-A0A7X3YC82-F1
#
_cell.length_a   1.000
_cell.length_b   1.000
_cell.length_c   1.000
_cell.angle_alpha   90.00
_cell.angle_beta   90.00
_cell.angle_gamma   90.00
#
_symmetry.space_group_name_H-M   'P 1'
#
loop_
_entity.id
_entity.type
_entity.pdbx_description
1 polymer ?
#
loop_
_entity_poly.entity_id
_entity_poly.type
_entity_poly.pdbx_seq_one_letter_code
_entity_poly.pdbx_strand_id
1 'polypeptide(L)'
;RFADASAVAQVTEIVHRVDMDTLQHMAARTLGPEEIGYCKLSLDRPVELDMAADRRAGIFHLADRLTGEELGTGAIEFALRRATNVVRQALKIDKAARSRAIGQRPCVLWMTGLSGAGKSTVADRVEQKLHARGRRTYLLDGDNVRLGLNRDLGFTERDRVENIRRVAEVAKLMADAGLIVIVSFISPFRSERSMARDLIDDGEFLEIFVDTPLAVCEARDPKGLYAKARGGDLVNFTGIDSPYEPPEAPELRIDTTAMTVDLAADAIVRLLD
;
A
#
# COMPACT_ATOMS: atom_id res chain seq x y z
N ARG A 1 35.29 -7.72 -4.43
CA ARG A 1 34.84 -6.59 -3.58
C ARG A 1 33.36 -6.83 -3.38
N PHE A 2 32.95 -7.33 -2.22
CA PHE A 2 31.54 -7.56 -1.94
C PHE A 2 30.88 -6.19 -1.77
N ALA A 3 29.80 -5.94 -2.51
CA ALA A 3 29.00 -4.75 -2.35
C ALA A 3 28.05 -5.00 -1.18
N ASP A 4 28.28 -4.36 -0.04
CA ASP A 4 27.29 -4.27 1.02
C ASP A 4 26.10 -3.45 0.47
N ALA A 5 25.07 -4.15 -0.01
CA ALA A 5 23.87 -3.55 -0.57
C ALA A 5 22.67 -3.84 0.32
N SER A 6 21.97 -2.79 0.76
CA SER A 6 20.73 -2.90 1.54
C SER A 6 19.52 -2.51 0.70
N ALA A 7 18.46 -3.33 0.73
CA ALA A 7 17.22 -3.08 0.02
C ALA A 7 16.04 -3.42 0.95
N VAL A 8 14.90 -2.77 0.74
CA VAL A 8 13.68 -3.19 1.45
C VAL A 8 13.22 -4.48 0.81
N ALA A 9 13.20 -5.54 1.62
CA ALA A 9 12.78 -6.87 1.19
C ALA A 9 11.40 -7.20 1.75
N GLN A 10 10.57 -7.86 0.95
CA GLN A 10 9.32 -8.46 1.38
C GLN A 10 9.35 -9.96 1.09
N VAL A 11 9.02 -10.79 2.09
CA VAL A 11 8.76 -12.22 1.88
C VAL A 11 7.44 -12.37 1.12
N THR A 12 7.54 -12.68 -0.16
CA THR A 12 6.37 -12.83 -1.05
C THR A 12 5.70 -14.18 -0.92
N GLU A 13 6.49 -15.22 -0.62
CA GLU A 13 6.01 -16.60 -0.54
C GLU A 13 6.95 -17.43 0.33
N ILE A 14 6.40 -18.22 1.25
CA ILE A 14 7.11 -19.32 1.90
C ILE A 14 6.70 -20.58 1.12
N VAL A 15 7.65 -21.17 0.40
CA VAL A 15 7.40 -22.33 -0.47
C VAL A 15 7.22 -23.59 0.38
N HIS A 16 8.12 -23.79 1.34
CA HIS A 16 8.03 -24.87 2.33
C HIS A 16 8.95 -24.57 3.53
N ARG A 17 8.63 -25.16 4.68
CA ARG A 17 9.53 -25.31 5.82
C ARG A 17 10.32 -26.62 5.67
N VAL A 18 11.54 -26.66 6.16
CA VAL A 18 12.37 -27.87 6.22
C VAL A 18 12.36 -28.39 7.65
N ASP A 19 11.95 -29.64 7.83
CA ASP A 19 12.10 -30.35 9.09
C ASP A 19 13.58 -30.69 9.31
N MET A 20 14.16 -30.25 10.42
CA MET A 20 15.61 -30.33 10.64
C MET A 20 16.11 -31.75 10.94
N ASP A 21 15.24 -32.62 11.47
CA ASP A 21 15.59 -34.00 11.82
C ASP A 21 15.49 -34.93 10.61
N THR A 22 14.49 -34.69 9.75
CA THR A 22 14.14 -35.57 8.63
C THR A 22 14.49 -34.99 7.26
N LEU A 23 14.83 -33.70 7.19
CA LEU A 23 15.02 -32.92 5.96
C LEU A 23 13.80 -32.89 5.03
N GLN A 24 12.61 -33.24 5.55
CA GLN A 24 11.39 -33.25 4.76
C GLN A 24 10.84 -31.83 4.56
N HIS A 25 10.26 -31.61 3.38
CA HIS A 25 9.60 -30.36 3.05
C HIS A 25 8.16 -30.38 3.57
N MET A 26 7.83 -29.46 4.46
CA MET A 26 6.51 -29.29 5.04
C MET A 26 5.85 -28.03 4.50
N ALA A 27 4.56 -28.11 4.18
CA ALA A 27 3.80 -26.91 3.83
C ALA A 27 3.74 -25.98 5.04
N ALA A 28 4.13 -24.73 4.86
CA ALA A 28 4.12 -23.71 5.90
C ALA A 28 3.71 -22.37 5.31
N ARG A 29 3.02 -21.56 6.11
CA ARG A 29 2.63 -20.18 5.75
C ARG A 29 3.39 -19.12 6.53
N THR A 30 4.12 -19.54 7.57
CA THR A 30 4.94 -18.75 8.47
C THR A 30 6.13 -19.59 8.88
N LEU A 31 7.24 -18.95 9.25
CA LEU A 31 8.38 -19.61 9.90
C LEU A 31 8.47 -19.06 11.33
N GLY A 32 8.58 -19.97 12.30
CA GLY A 32 8.83 -19.64 13.69
C GLY A 32 10.32 -19.43 14.00
N PRO A 33 10.64 -19.07 15.26
CA PRO A 33 12.02 -19.00 15.72
C PRO A 33 12.76 -20.31 15.45
N GLU A 34 13.99 -20.23 14.94
CA GLU A 34 14.87 -21.37 14.63
C GLU A 34 14.36 -22.31 13.52
N GLU A 35 13.25 -22.00 12.86
CA GLU A 35 12.77 -22.78 11.72
C GLU A 35 13.47 -22.37 10.42
N ILE A 36 13.85 -23.37 9.61
CA ILE A 36 14.42 -23.14 8.29
C ILE A 36 13.35 -23.34 7.23
N GLY A 37 13.30 -22.46 6.24
CA GLY A 37 12.37 -22.59 5.13
C GLY A 37 12.90 -21.99 3.85
N TYR A 38 12.31 -22.45 2.76
CA TYR A 38 12.56 -21.95 1.43
C TYR A 38 11.55 -20.86 1.10
N CYS A 39 12.01 -19.65 0.83
CA CYS A 39 11.14 -18.49 0.59
C CYS A 39 11.54 -17.69 -0.65
N LYS A 40 10.60 -16.89 -1.14
CA LYS A 40 10.80 -15.94 -2.23
C LYS A 40 10.77 -14.53 -1.68
N LEU A 41 11.83 -13.77 -1.94
CA LEU A 41 11.93 -12.36 -1.56
C LEU A 41 11.71 -11.46 -2.79
N SER A 42 10.96 -10.37 -2.60
CA SER A 42 10.91 -9.24 -3.53
C SER A 42 11.68 -8.08 -2.92
N LEU A 43 12.43 -7.35 -3.73
CA LEU A 43 13.20 -6.17 -3.32
C LEU A 43 12.55 -4.92 -3.93
N ASP A 44 12.61 -3.79 -3.21
CA ASP A 44 12.14 -2.48 -3.68
C ASP A 44 13.00 -1.90 -4.83
N ARG A 45 14.25 -2.35 -4.91
CA ARG A 45 15.20 -1.96 -5.95
C ARG A 45 16.05 -3.14 -6.42
N PRO A 46 16.60 -3.08 -7.65
CA PRO A 46 17.58 -4.06 -8.09
C PRO A 46 18.81 -4.07 -7.19
N VAL A 47 19.26 -5.26 -6.80
CA VAL A 47 20.54 -5.50 -6.11
C VAL A 47 21.39 -6.39 -7.00
N GLU A 48 22.61 -5.96 -7.29
CA GLU A 48 23.54 -6.76 -8.07
C GLU A 48 24.01 -7.96 -7.25
N LEU A 49 23.81 -9.16 -7.79
CA LEU A 49 24.24 -10.41 -7.18
C LEU A 49 25.35 -11.02 -8.02
N ASP A 50 26.54 -11.12 -7.46
CA ASP A 50 27.64 -11.88 -8.07
C ASP A 50 27.46 -13.37 -7.76
N MET A 51 26.64 -14.04 -8.57
CA MET A 51 26.35 -15.47 -8.44
C MET A 51 27.40 -16.36 -9.14
N ALA A 52 28.47 -15.78 -9.70
CA ALA A 52 29.43 -16.50 -10.55
C ALA A 52 30.54 -17.22 -9.77
N ALA A 53 30.77 -16.85 -8.50
CA ALA A 53 31.94 -17.31 -7.75
C ALA A 53 31.70 -18.56 -6.87
N ASP A 54 30.48 -18.79 -6.37
CA ASP A 54 30.17 -19.98 -5.55
C ASP A 54 28.63 -20.11 -5.38
N ARG A 55 28.09 -21.32 -5.24
CA ARG A 55 26.67 -21.56 -4.89
C ARG A 55 26.29 -21.03 -3.49
N ARG A 56 27.23 -20.40 -2.79
CA ARG A 56 27.12 -19.80 -1.45
C ARG A 56 27.33 -18.27 -1.44
N ALA A 57 27.41 -17.61 -2.60
CA ALA A 57 27.91 -16.24 -2.72
C ALA A 57 26.92 -15.11 -2.32
N GLY A 58 25.65 -15.41 -2.03
CA GLY A 58 24.68 -14.40 -1.57
C GLY A 58 24.14 -14.75 -0.20
N ILE A 59 24.82 -14.37 0.88
CA ILE A 59 24.22 -14.40 2.22
C ILE A 59 23.48 -13.08 2.43
N PHE A 60 22.28 -13.13 2.97
CA PHE A 60 21.51 -11.95 3.35
C PHE A 60 21.09 -12.04 4.81
N HIS A 61 20.94 -10.87 5.41
CA HIS A 61 20.35 -10.68 6.72
C HIS A 61 19.04 -9.90 6.54
N LEU A 62 17.95 -10.38 7.15
CA LEU A 62 16.68 -9.67 7.23
C LEU A 62 16.56 -9.08 8.63
N ALA A 63 16.30 -7.79 8.69
CA ALA A 63 15.97 -7.09 9.92
C ALA A 63 14.65 -6.37 9.76
N ASP A 64 13.89 -6.25 10.85
CA ASP A 64 12.69 -5.43 10.90
C ASP A 64 13.07 -3.97 10.64
N ARG A 65 12.39 -3.34 9.68
CA ARG A 65 12.73 -1.97 9.23
C ARG A 65 12.50 -0.91 10.32
N LEU A 66 11.59 -1.15 11.26
CA LEU A 66 11.21 -0.20 12.30
C LEU A 66 12.03 -0.41 13.58
N THR A 67 12.23 -1.67 13.99
CA THR A 67 12.90 -1.98 15.26
C THR A 67 14.39 -2.27 15.09
N GLY A 68 14.84 -2.65 13.89
CA GLY A 68 16.19 -3.12 13.62
C GLY A 68 16.48 -4.53 14.14
N GLU A 69 15.48 -5.23 14.67
CA GLU A 69 15.62 -6.60 15.16
C GLU A 69 15.90 -7.57 14.02
N GLU A 70 16.84 -8.49 14.20
CA GLU A 70 17.13 -9.52 13.20
C GLU A 70 15.96 -10.51 13.11
N LEU A 71 15.33 -10.57 11.95
CA LEU A 71 14.23 -11.49 11.64
C LEU A 71 14.75 -12.83 11.11
N GLY A 72 15.96 -12.86 10.56
CA GLY A 72 16.61 -14.09 10.13
C GLY A 72 17.73 -13.86 9.12
N THR A 73 18.51 -14.91 8.90
CA THR A 73 19.61 -14.94 7.94
C THR A 73 19.36 -16.05 6.93
N GLY A 74 19.75 -15.83 5.67
CA GLY A 74 19.55 -16.83 4.62
C GLY A 74 20.60 -16.77 3.53
N ALA A 75 20.60 -17.80 2.70
CA ALA A 75 21.41 -17.87 1.49
C ALA A 75 20.50 -17.75 0.26
N ILE A 76 20.95 -16.99 -0.73
CA ILE A 76 20.29 -16.83 -2.02
C ILE A 76 20.65 -18.04 -2.88
N GLU A 77 19.66 -18.87 -3.20
CA GLU A 77 19.88 -20.00 -4.11
C GLU A 77 19.97 -19.53 -5.57
N PHE A 78 19.00 -18.73 -6.01
CA PHE A 78 18.99 -18.11 -7.33
C PHE A 78 18.08 -16.89 -7.38
N ALA A 79 18.38 -15.96 -8.29
CA ALA A 79 17.47 -14.87 -8.60
C ALA A 79 16.25 -15.41 -9.37
N LEU A 80 15.04 -15.19 -8.83
CA LEU A 80 13.79 -15.56 -9.51
C LEU A 80 13.67 -14.74 -10.79
N ARG A 81 13.83 -15.42 -11.93
CA ARG A 81 13.62 -14.84 -13.25
C ARG A 81 12.12 -14.76 -13.58
N ARG A 82 11.35 -13.97 -12.83
CA ARG A 82 10.01 -13.55 -13.26
C ARG A 82 10.15 -12.25 -14.05
N ALA A 83 9.67 -12.26 -15.29
CA ALA A 83 9.71 -11.14 -16.23
C ALA A 83 11.12 -10.61 -16.62
N THR A 84 12.16 -11.46 -16.68
CA THR A 84 13.47 -11.05 -17.25
C THR A 84 13.44 -10.75 -18.76
N ASN A 85 12.32 -11.01 -19.44
CA ASN A 85 12.07 -10.53 -20.80
C ASN A 85 11.13 -9.31 -20.84
N VAL A 86 11.00 -8.58 -19.74
CA VAL A 86 10.33 -7.27 -19.72
C VAL A 86 11.41 -6.21 -19.67
N VAL A 87 12.02 -5.94 -20.82
CA VAL A 87 12.72 -4.67 -21.01
C VAL A 87 11.64 -3.60 -20.90
N ARG A 88 11.80 -2.62 -19.98
CA ARG A 88 10.97 -1.41 -20.01
C ARG A 88 11.08 -0.85 -21.41
N GLN A 89 10.02 -1.01 -22.21
CA GLN A 89 10.01 -0.43 -23.54
C GLN A 89 10.14 1.08 -23.34
N ALA A 90 11.19 1.68 -23.90
CA ALA A 90 11.33 3.12 -23.95
C ALA A 90 10.26 3.66 -24.90
N LEU A 91 9.05 3.82 -24.39
CA LEU A 91 7.95 4.41 -25.13
C LEU A 91 8.30 5.87 -25.40
N LYS A 92 8.05 6.33 -26.64
CA LYS A 92 8.30 7.73 -27.04
C LYS A 92 7.39 8.72 -26.31
N ILE A 93 6.30 8.23 -25.72
CA ILE A 93 5.35 9.02 -24.95
C ILE A 93 5.56 8.71 -23.48
N ASP A 94 6.17 9.66 -22.78
CA ASP A 94 6.38 9.61 -21.35
C ASP A 94 5.24 10.32 -20.59
N LYS A 95 5.27 10.21 -19.27
CA LYS A 95 4.34 10.90 -18.36
C LYS A 95 4.28 12.39 -18.63
N ALA A 96 5.42 13.05 -18.83
CA ALA A 96 5.48 14.48 -19.09
C ALA A 96 4.73 14.87 -20.38
N ALA A 97 4.82 14.06 -21.43
CA ALA A 97 4.05 14.25 -22.66
C ALA A 97 2.54 14.08 -22.42
N ARG A 98 2.13 13.08 -21.63
CA ARG A 98 0.71 12.89 -21.27
C ARG A 98 0.18 14.05 -20.43
N SER A 99 0.92 14.48 -19.41
CA SER A 99 0.60 15.65 -18.57
C SER A 99 0.45 16.93 -19.39
N ARG A 100 1.35 17.17 -20.36
CA ARG A 100 1.23 18.30 -21.31
C ARG A 100 -0.01 18.20 -22.20
N ALA A 101 -0.30 17.01 -22.73
CA ALA A 101 -1.45 16.80 -23.60
C ALA A 101 -2.80 16.99 -22.86
N ILE A 102 -2.87 16.59 -21.60
CA ILE A 102 -4.07 16.77 -20.76
C ILE A 102 -4.13 18.18 -20.16
N GLY A 103 -3.00 18.87 -20.03
CA GLY A 103 -2.92 20.20 -19.41
C GLY A 103 -3.10 20.15 -17.89
N GLN A 104 -2.66 19.07 -17.25
CA GLN A 104 -2.72 18.92 -15.79
C GLN A 104 -1.49 18.22 -15.23
N ARG A 105 -1.19 18.48 -13.96
CA ARG A 105 -0.18 17.72 -13.20
C ARG A 105 -0.87 16.51 -12.57
N PRO A 106 -0.44 15.28 -12.87
CA PRO A 106 -0.98 14.10 -12.20
C PRO A 106 -0.53 14.07 -10.74
N CYS A 107 -1.35 13.46 -9.90
CA CYS A 107 -1.02 13.17 -8.51
C CYS A 107 -1.99 12.11 -7.97
N VAL A 108 -1.68 11.61 -6.78
CA VAL A 108 -2.48 10.67 -6.02
C VAL A 108 -2.88 11.33 -4.70
N LEU A 109 -4.16 11.64 -4.55
CA LEU A 109 -4.78 12.10 -3.32
C LEU A 109 -5.14 10.87 -2.48
N TRP A 110 -4.27 10.50 -1.55
CA TRP A 110 -4.39 9.30 -0.73
C TRP A 110 -5.12 9.58 0.59
N MET A 111 -6.42 9.31 0.65
CA MET A 111 -7.22 9.47 1.85
C MET A 111 -7.12 8.25 2.76
N THR A 112 -6.70 8.46 4.00
CA THR A 112 -6.61 7.45 5.07
C THR A 112 -7.40 7.87 6.30
N GLY A 113 -7.94 6.91 7.06
CA GLY A 113 -8.80 7.18 8.22
C GLY A 113 -9.67 5.98 8.60
N LEU A 114 -10.29 6.04 9.78
CA LEU A 114 -11.21 5.00 10.26
C LEU A 114 -12.43 4.81 9.33
N SER A 115 -13.06 3.64 9.42
CA SER A 115 -14.39 3.44 8.81
C SER A 115 -15.37 4.48 9.37
N GLY A 116 -16.28 5.04 8.57
CA GLY A 116 -17.20 6.08 9.06
C GLY A 116 -16.57 7.48 9.29
N ALA A 117 -15.26 7.65 9.12
CA ALA A 117 -14.60 8.95 9.24
C ALA A 117 -15.02 9.97 8.16
N GLY A 118 -15.64 9.52 7.06
CA GLY A 118 -16.13 10.41 5.98
C GLY A 118 -15.27 10.46 4.72
N LYS A 119 -14.27 9.57 4.58
CA LYS A 119 -13.37 9.50 3.40
C LYS A 119 -14.11 9.51 2.06
N SER A 120 -14.98 8.52 1.81
CA SER A 120 -15.68 8.41 0.52
C SER A 120 -16.60 9.61 0.25
N THR A 121 -17.19 10.21 1.29
CA THR A 121 -18.01 11.43 1.17
C THR A 121 -17.18 12.66 0.78
N VAL A 122 -16.01 12.84 1.41
CA VAL A 122 -15.09 13.93 1.06
C VAL A 122 -14.47 13.69 -0.32
N ALA A 123 -14.12 12.44 -0.64
CA ALA A 123 -13.57 12.03 -1.93
C ALA A 123 -14.53 12.33 -3.09
N ASP A 124 -15.80 11.95 -2.97
CA ASP A 124 -16.85 12.28 -3.95
C ASP A 124 -16.97 13.80 -4.14
N ARG A 125 -16.95 14.57 -3.04
CA ARG A 125 -17.04 16.03 -3.14
C ARG A 125 -15.81 16.67 -3.79
N VAL A 126 -14.61 16.14 -3.51
CA VAL A 126 -13.37 16.56 -4.18
C VAL A 126 -13.44 16.25 -5.67
N GLU A 127 -13.89 15.05 -6.04
CA GLU A 127 -14.06 14.65 -7.44
C GLU A 127 -15.01 15.59 -8.18
N GLN A 128 -16.17 15.91 -7.61
CA GLN A 128 -17.13 16.86 -8.19
C GLN A 128 -16.51 18.26 -8.40
N LYS A 129 -15.77 18.78 -7.41
CA LYS A 129 -15.12 20.10 -7.50
C LYS A 129 -14.03 20.11 -8.58
N LEU A 130 -13.20 19.06 -8.65
CA LEU A 130 -12.16 18.94 -9.67
C LEU A 130 -12.75 18.78 -11.06
N HIS A 131 -13.81 17.98 -11.20
CA HIS A 131 -14.54 17.81 -12.45
C HIS A 131 -15.12 19.15 -12.95
N ALA A 132 -15.74 19.94 -12.06
CA ALA A 132 -16.24 21.27 -12.39
C ALA A 132 -15.13 22.25 -12.84
N ARG A 133 -13.88 22.04 -12.41
CA ARG A 133 -12.68 22.77 -12.86
C ARG A 133 -12.06 22.19 -14.15
N GLY A 134 -12.72 21.22 -14.80
CA GLY A 134 -12.23 20.57 -16.03
C GLY A 134 -11.07 19.60 -15.84
N ARG A 135 -10.76 19.21 -14.59
CA ARG A 135 -9.68 18.27 -14.29
C ARG A 135 -10.11 16.83 -14.61
N ARG A 136 -9.16 15.97 -15.01
CA ARG A 136 -9.42 14.55 -15.26
C ARG A 136 -9.04 13.75 -14.03
N THR A 137 -10.04 13.18 -13.38
CA THR A 137 -9.93 12.44 -12.12
C THR A 137 -10.37 10.99 -12.27
N TYR A 138 -9.97 10.16 -11.30
CA TYR A 138 -10.59 8.86 -11.09
C TYR A 138 -10.58 8.49 -9.60
N LEU A 139 -11.72 8.06 -9.06
CA LEU A 139 -11.87 7.63 -7.68
C LEU A 139 -11.70 6.10 -7.54
N LEU A 140 -10.67 5.69 -6.80
CA LEU A 140 -10.44 4.34 -6.32
C LEU A 140 -10.97 4.22 -4.88
N ASP A 141 -12.14 3.60 -4.71
CA ASP A 141 -12.73 3.31 -3.40
C ASP A 141 -12.66 1.81 -3.08
N GLY A 142 -12.59 1.50 -1.78
CA GLY A 142 -12.50 0.14 -1.26
C GLY A 142 -13.64 -0.77 -1.75
N ASP A 143 -14.85 -0.26 -1.91
CA ASP A 143 -15.98 -1.07 -2.38
C ASP A 143 -15.79 -1.44 -3.86
N ASN A 144 -15.44 -0.47 -4.72
CA ASN A 144 -15.26 -0.67 -6.16
C ASN A 144 -14.12 -1.64 -6.48
N VAL A 145 -12.98 -1.50 -5.80
CA VAL A 145 -11.81 -2.33 -6.05
C VAL A 145 -12.00 -3.75 -5.51
N ARG A 146 -12.66 -3.92 -4.36
CA ARG A 146 -12.93 -5.24 -3.76
C ARG A 146 -13.97 -6.06 -4.53
N LEU A 147 -14.86 -5.43 -5.29
CA LEU A 147 -15.79 -6.15 -6.16
C LEU A 147 -15.15 -6.65 -7.47
N GLY A 148 -14.00 -6.08 -7.85
CA GLY A 148 -13.31 -6.38 -9.11
C GLY A 148 -11.89 -6.91 -8.89
N LEU A 149 -10.92 -6.00 -8.98
CA LEU A 149 -9.48 -6.30 -8.97
C LEU A 149 -9.02 -7.10 -7.74
N ASN A 150 -9.63 -6.84 -6.57
CA ASN A 150 -9.23 -7.43 -5.30
C ASN A 150 -10.29 -8.38 -4.73
N ARG A 151 -11.16 -8.95 -5.58
CA ARG A 151 -12.22 -9.89 -5.15
C ARG A 151 -11.70 -11.19 -4.52
N ASP A 152 -10.45 -11.53 -4.80
CA ASP A 152 -9.75 -12.69 -4.26
C ASP A 152 -9.18 -12.45 -2.85
N LEU A 153 -9.18 -11.21 -2.36
CA LEU A 153 -8.59 -10.83 -1.08
C LEU A 153 -9.64 -10.74 0.03
N GLY A 154 -9.35 -11.37 1.17
CA GLY A 154 -10.15 -11.27 2.38
C GLY A 154 -9.86 -10.02 3.23
N PHE A 155 -9.94 -10.20 4.54
CA PHE A 155 -9.71 -9.15 5.55
C PHE A 155 -8.58 -9.50 6.53
N THR A 156 -7.81 -10.55 6.25
CA THR A 156 -6.59 -10.86 7.01
C THR A 156 -5.57 -9.73 6.85
N GLU A 157 -4.62 -9.61 7.77
CA GLU A 157 -3.56 -8.60 7.69
C GLU A 157 -2.79 -8.69 6.36
N ARG A 158 -2.38 -9.89 5.96
CA ARG A 158 -1.70 -10.12 4.67
C ARG A 158 -2.56 -9.68 3.47
N ASP A 159 -3.85 -9.99 3.49
CA ASP A 159 -4.74 -9.59 2.40
C ASP A 159 -4.95 -8.07 2.36
N ARG A 160 -4.87 -7.38 3.51
CA ARG A 160 -4.90 -5.91 3.59
C ARG A 160 -3.64 -5.30 2.97
N VAL A 161 -2.47 -5.85 3.30
CA VAL A 161 -1.19 -5.42 2.71
C VAL A 161 -1.21 -5.58 1.19
N GLU A 162 -1.63 -6.75 0.68
CA GLU A 162 -1.73 -6.99 -0.75
C GLU A 162 -2.79 -6.11 -1.42
N ASN A 163 -3.92 -5.86 -0.74
CA ASN A 163 -4.95 -4.96 -1.23
C ASN A 163 -4.40 -3.55 -1.43
N ILE A 164 -3.66 -3.00 -0.45
CA ILE A 164 -3.06 -1.67 -0.57
C ILE A 164 -1.96 -1.64 -1.63
N ARG A 165 -1.11 -2.68 -1.72
CA ARG A 165 -0.09 -2.78 -2.77
C ARG A 165 -0.69 -2.75 -4.18
N ARG A 166 -1.76 -3.51 -4.44
CA ARG A 166 -2.45 -3.49 -5.74
C ARG A 166 -3.06 -2.13 -6.05
N VAL A 167 -3.67 -1.48 -5.06
CA VAL A 167 -4.27 -0.15 -5.22
C VAL A 167 -3.19 0.90 -5.52
N ALA A 168 -2.05 0.85 -4.83
CA ALA A 168 -0.93 1.75 -5.07
C ALA A 168 -0.37 1.62 -6.50
N GLU A 169 -0.20 0.40 -7.00
CA GLU A 169 0.25 0.16 -8.38
C GLU A 169 -0.76 0.68 -9.43
N VAL A 170 -2.05 0.49 -9.20
CA VAL A 170 -3.09 1.04 -10.10
C VAL A 170 -3.10 2.57 -10.04
N ALA A 171 -3.01 3.16 -8.86
CA ALA A 171 -2.93 4.61 -8.69
C ALA A 171 -1.72 5.19 -9.42
N LYS A 172 -0.56 4.53 -9.30
CA LYS A 172 0.67 4.88 -10.04
C LYS A 172 0.46 4.84 -11.55
N LEU A 173 -0.13 3.78 -12.10
CA LEU A 173 -0.38 3.67 -13.54
C LEU A 173 -1.35 4.74 -14.05
N MET A 174 -2.37 5.08 -13.26
CA MET A 174 -3.33 6.14 -13.60
C MET A 174 -2.72 7.54 -13.52
N ALA A 175 -1.86 7.79 -12.51
CA ALA A 175 -1.08 9.02 -12.44
C ALA A 175 -0.06 9.12 -13.58
N ASP A 176 0.60 8.02 -13.97
CA ASP A 176 1.47 7.95 -15.16
C ASP A 176 0.70 8.23 -16.45
N ALA A 177 -0.57 7.84 -16.53
CA ALA A 177 -1.49 8.20 -17.62
C ALA A 177 -1.88 9.70 -17.62
N GLY A 178 -1.48 10.44 -16.59
CA GLY A 178 -1.69 11.88 -16.46
C GLY A 178 -2.93 12.27 -15.66
N LEU A 179 -3.57 11.35 -14.91
CA LEU A 179 -4.78 11.61 -14.11
C LEU A 179 -4.48 12.11 -12.69
N ILE A 180 -5.45 12.78 -12.07
CA ILE A 180 -5.50 12.98 -10.62
C ILE A 180 -6.28 11.82 -10.01
N VAL A 181 -5.61 10.95 -9.28
CA VAL A 181 -6.23 9.75 -8.70
C VAL A 181 -6.64 10.05 -7.26
N ILE A 182 -7.89 9.78 -6.92
CA ILE A 182 -8.38 9.90 -5.54
C ILE A 182 -8.48 8.49 -4.98
N VAL A 183 -7.77 8.20 -3.88
CA VAL A 183 -7.78 6.90 -3.24
C VAL A 183 -8.48 7.02 -1.89
N SER A 184 -9.56 6.28 -1.69
CA SER A 184 -10.36 6.28 -0.45
C SER A 184 -10.31 4.89 0.20
N PHE A 185 -9.28 4.64 1.00
CA PHE A 185 -9.08 3.38 1.71
C PHE A 185 -8.83 3.63 3.20
N ILE A 186 -9.07 2.62 4.05
CA ILE A 186 -8.68 2.74 5.46
C ILE A 186 -7.16 2.80 5.57
N SER A 187 -6.44 1.93 4.85
CA SER A 187 -4.96 1.82 4.87
C SER A 187 -4.39 1.96 6.29
N PRO A 188 -4.75 1.04 7.21
CA PRO A 188 -4.60 1.26 8.65
C PRO A 188 -3.15 1.32 9.11
N PHE A 189 -2.23 0.68 8.41
CA PHE A 189 -0.83 0.58 8.82
C PHE A 189 0.03 1.64 8.12
N ARG A 190 0.93 2.27 8.87
CA ARG A 190 1.88 3.25 8.33
C ARG A 190 2.79 2.64 7.28
N SER A 191 3.25 1.41 7.51
CA SER A 191 4.11 0.67 6.58
C SER A 191 3.51 0.53 5.18
N GLU A 192 2.20 0.25 5.08
CA GLU A 192 1.48 0.16 3.82
C GLU A 192 1.42 1.50 3.08
N ARG A 193 1.18 2.59 3.83
CA ARG A 193 1.11 3.95 3.26
C ARG A 193 2.49 4.45 2.84
N SER A 194 3.54 4.15 3.60
CA SER A 194 4.92 4.41 3.20
C SER A 194 5.30 3.66 1.92
N MET A 195 4.93 2.38 1.80
CA MET A 195 5.15 1.62 0.56
C MET A 195 4.40 2.25 -0.63
N ALA A 196 3.15 2.67 -0.44
CA ALA A 196 2.39 3.34 -1.49
C ALA A 196 3.04 4.68 -1.91
N ARG A 197 3.55 5.44 -0.94
CA ARG A 197 4.32 6.68 -1.16
C ARG A 197 5.61 6.41 -1.94
N ASP A 198 6.39 5.42 -1.54
CA ASP A 198 7.67 5.04 -2.18
C ASP A 198 7.47 4.55 -3.65
N LEU A 199 6.27 4.07 -4.00
CA LEU A 199 5.94 3.63 -5.37
C LEU A 199 5.61 4.78 -6.32
N ILE A 200 5.18 5.92 -5.81
CA ILE A 200 4.68 7.07 -6.56
C ILE A 200 5.77 8.15 -6.59
N ASP A 201 5.88 8.87 -7.70
CA ASP A 201 6.96 9.86 -7.88
C ASP A 201 6.90 10.97 -6.81
N ASP A 202 8.07 11.47 -6.42
CA ASP A 202 8.20 12.51 -5.39
C ASP A 202 7.32 13.73 -5.70
N GLY A 203 6.58 14.18 -4.69
CA GLY A 203 5.67 15.31 -4.80
C GLY A 203 4.32 15.01 -5.47
N GLU A 204 4.08 13.76 -5.90
CA GLU A 204 2.80 13.36 -6.46
C GLU A 204 1.93 12.54 -5.50
N PHE A 205 2.50 12.00 -4.42
CA PHE A 205 1.74 11.35 -3.36
C PHE A 205 1.35 12.37 -2.28
N LEU A 206 0.05 12.61 -2.11
CA LEU A 206 -0.50 13.54 -1.13
C LEU A 206 -1.37 12.75 -0.13
N GLU A 207 -0.83 12.46 1.05
CA GLU A 207 -1.51 11.77 2.12
C GLU A 207 -2.44 12.72 2.87
N ILE A 208 -3.73 12.37 2.86
CA ILE A 208 -4.81 13.12 3.47
C ILE A 208 -5.35 12.30 4.63
N PHE A 209 -5.04 12.73 5.85
CA PHE A 209 -5.55 12.09 7.05
C PHE A 209 -6.95 12.62 7.38
N VAL A 210 -7.97 11.79 7.15
CA VAL A 210 -9.34 12.04 7.57
C VAL A 210 -9.47 11.59 9.02
N ASP A 211 -9.14 12.53 9.91
CA ASP A 211 -9.04 12.32 11.34
C ASP A 211 -10.40 12.53 11.98
N THR A 212 -10.97 11.45 12.50
CA THR A 212 -12.28 11.50 13.17
C THR A 212 -12.23 10.51 14.32
N PRO A 213 -12.56 10.93 15.56
CA PRO A 213 -12.52 10.05 16.70
C PRO A 213 -13.35 8.79 16.50
N LEU A 214 -12.86 7.65 17.01
CA LEU A 214 -13.54 6.36 16.91
C LEU A 214 -14.99 6.43 17.41
N ALA A 215 -15.23 7.09 18.55
CA ALA A 215 -16.58 7.24 19.11
C ALA A 215 -17.56 7.94 18.15
N VAL A 216 -17.08 8.92 17.38
CA VAL A 216 -17.89 9.60 16.35
C VAL A 216 -18.12 8.69 15.16
N CYS A 217 -17.10 7.93 14.76
CA CYS A 217 -17.22 6.94 13.69
C CYS A 217 -18.24 5.84 14.03
N GLU A 218 -18.19 5.31 15.25
CA GLU A 218 -19.16 4.34 15.81
C GLU A 218 -20.57 4.92 15.89
N ALA A 219 -20.71 6.19 16.28
CA ALA A 219 -22.03 6.84 16.32
C ALA A 219 -22.63 7.06 14.93
N ARG A 220 -21.80 7.30 13.91
CA ARG A 220 -22.25 7.50 12.52
C ARG A 220 -22.67 6.19 11.85
N ASP A 221 -21.90 5.12 12.07
CA ASP A 221 -22.00 3.76 11.52
C ASP A 221 -22.94 3.56 10.31
N PRO A 222 -22.70 4.24 9.17
CA PRO A 222 -23.67 4.28 8.06
C PRO A 222 -23.86 2.93 7.38
N LYS A 223 -22.91 2.01 7.55
CA LYS A 223 -22.91 0.67 6.98
C LYS A 223 -23.26 -0.42 8.03
N GLY A 224 -23.52 -0.04 9.28
CA GLY A 224 -23.79 -0.99 10.37
C GLY A 224 -22.60 -1.92 10.69
N LEU A 225 -21.37 -1.52 10.34
CA LEU A 225 -20.17 -2.34 10.48
C LEU A 225 -19.63 -2.31 11.91
N TYR A 226 -19.72 -1.17 12.59
CA TYR A 226 -19.31 -1.08 13.99
C TYR A 226 -20.24 -1.88 14.90
N ALA A 227 -21.55 -1.81 14.68
CA ALA A 227 -22.52 -2.62 15.42
C ALA A 227 -22.23 -4.13 15.26
N LYS A 228 -21.96 -4.59 14.03
CA LYS A 228 -21.60 -5.98 13.74
C LYS A 228 -20.26 -6.39 14.37
N ALA A 229 -19.25 -5.52 14.33
CA ALA A 229 -17.96 -5.79 14.96
C ALA A 229 -18.09 -5.90 16.48
N ARG A 230 -18.84 -4.99 17.13
CA ARG A 230 -19.13 -5.05 18.57
C ARG A 230 -19.95 -6.29 18.96
N GLY A 231 -20.81 -6.76 18.06
CA GLY A 231 -21.58 -7.99 18.22
C GLY A 231 -20.78 -9.28 18.00
N GLY A 232 -19.55 -9.21 17.51
CA GLY A 232 -18.70 -10.37 17.20
C GLY A 232 -18.92 -10.98 15.82
N ASP A 233 -19.77 -10.40 14.98
CA ASP A 233 -20.06 -10.88 13.62
C ASP A 233 -18.94 -10.54 12.62
N LEU A 234 -18.12 -9.53 12.94
CA LEU A 234 -16.98 -9.10 12.14
C LEU A 234 -15.71 -9.15 12.99
N VAL A 235 -14.76 -9.98 12.55
CA VAL A 235 -13.42 -10.08 13.14
C VAL A 235 -12.40 -9.26 12.36
N ASN A 236 -11.34 -8.84 13.04
CA ASN A 236 -10.26 -7.99 12.52
C ASN A 236 -10.75 -6.65 11.96
N PHE A 237 -11.70 -6.02 12.64
CA PHE A 237 -12.25 -4.72 12.29
C PHE A 237 -11.39 -3.57 12.83
N THR A 238 -10.97 -2.69 11.92
CA THR A 238 -10.07 -1.58 12.24
C THR A 238 -10.71 -0.61 13.24
N GLY A 239 -10.01 -0.33 14.33
CA GLY A 239 -10.47 0.50 15.44
C GLY A 239 -11.19 -0.25 16.56
N ILE A 240 -11.48 -1.55 16.39
CA ILE A 240 -12.12 -2.38 17.42
C ILE A 240 -11.16 -3.46 17.91
N ASP A 241 -10.87 -4.44 17.05
CA ASP A 241 -9.99 -5.59 17.32
C ASP A 241 -8.78 -5.65 16.35
N SER A 242 -8.64 -4.65 15.47
CA SER A 242 -7.45 -4.40 14.64
C SER A 242 -7.01 -2.94 14.77
N PRO A 243 -5.70 -2.62 14.86
CA PRO A 243 -5.24 -1.26 15.08
C PRO A 243 -5.45 -0.35 13.86
N TYR A 244 -5.49 0.95 14.13
CA TYR A 244 -5.30 2.00 13.13
C TYR A 244 -4.13 2.86 13.58
N GLU A 245 -3.13 3.03 12.74
CA GLU A 245 -1.93 3.82 13.02
C GLU A 245 -2.07 5.18 12.33
N PRO A 246 -2.38 6.26 13.06
CA PRO A 246 -2.55 7.58 12.46
C PRO A 246 -1.27 8.04 11.74
N PRO A 247 -1.35 8.69 10.58
CA PRO A 247 -0.20 9.29 9.91
C PRO A 247 0.50 10.31 10.81
N GLU A 248 1.83 10.31 10.82
CA GLU A 248 2.61 11.27 11.61
C GLU A 248 2.86 12.59 10.86
N ALA A 249 3.06 12.50 9.55
CA ALA A 249 3.32 13.65 8.69
C ALA A 249 2.49 13.60 7.40
N PRO A 250 1.14 13.63 7.49
CA PRO A 250 0.30 13.75 6.30
C PRO A 250 0.44 15.15 5.69
N GLU A 251 0.34 15.26 4.36
CA GLU A 251 0.29 16.55 3.67
C GLU A 251 -0.93 17.40 4.08
N LEU A 252 -2.03 16.74 4.47
CA LEU A 252 -3.21 17.42 5.00
C LEU A 252 -3.91 16.57 6.07
N ARG A 253 -4.25 17.19 7.19
CA ARG A 253 -5.14 16.62 8.21
C ARG A 253 -6.50 17.30 8.14
N ILE A 254 -7.56 16.50 8.15
CA ILE A 254 -8.96 16.94 8.08
C ILE A 254 -9.70 16.42 9.30
N ASP A 255 -10.23 17.34 10.11
CA ASP A 255 -11.15 17.00 11.20
C ASP A 255 -12.60 17.11 10.72
N THR A 256 -13.25 15.97 10.46
CA THR A 256 -14.65 15.95 9.98
C THR A 256 -15.68 16.19 11.08
N THR A 257 -15.25 16.46 12.31
CA THR A 257 -16.12 16.93 13.39
C THR A 257 -16.23 18.46 13.41
N ALA A 258 -15.19 19.14 12.94
CA ALA A 258 -15.10 20.60 12.88
C ALA A 258 -15.32 21.18 11.48
N MET A 259 -15.10 20.37 10.43
CA MET A 259 -15.22 20.81 9.04
C MET A 259 -16.47 20.25 8.38
N THR A 260 -17.13 21.08 7.57
CA THR A 260 -18.12 20.60 6.61
C THR A 260 -17.42 19.85 5.47
N VAL A 261 -18.17 19.00 4.77
CA VAL A 261 -17.65 18.26 3.59
C VAL A 261 -17.12 19.23 2.52
N ASP A 262 -17.79 20.36 2.30
CA ASP A 262 -17.34 21.38 1.35
C ASP A 262 -16.01 22.01 1.75
N LEU A 263 -15.85 22.39 3.02
CA LEU A 263 -14.60 22.98 3.53
C LEU A 263 -13.43 21.99 3.45
N ALA A 264 -13.69 20.72 3.78
CA ALA A 264 -12.71 19.65 3.66
C ALA A 264 -12.26 19.45 2.20
N ALA A 265 -13.23 19.39 1.28
CA ALA A 265 -12.95 19.26 -0.14
C ALA A 265 -12.21 20.47 -0.71
N ASP A 266 -12.57 21.69 -0.31
CA ASP A 266 -11.86 22.90 -0.71
C ASP A 266 -10.41 22.92 -0.20
N ALA A 267 -10.15 22.41 1.01
CA ALA A 267 -8.80 22.29 1.55
C ALA A 267 -7.94 21.31 0.74
N ILE A 268 -8.49 20.17 0.34
CA ILE A 268 -7.78 19.19 -0.49
C ILE A 268 -7.50 19.75 -1.87
N VAL A 269 -8.49 20.39 -2.50
CA VAL A 269 -8.34 20.93 -3.86
C VAL A 269 -7.28 22.04 -3.89
N ARG A 270 -7.15 22.83 -2.82
CA ARG A 270 -6.09 23.84 -2.68
C ARG A 270 -4.66 23.26 -2.65
N LEU A 271 -4.48 21.97 -2.35
CA LEU A 271 -3.15 21.33 -2.44
C LEU A 271 -2.66 21.23 -3.89
N LEU A 272 -3.55 21.41 -4.87
CA LEU A 272 -3.27 21.24 -6.30
C LEU A 272 -3.11 22.57 -7.06
N ASP A 273 -3.35 23.69 -6.38
CA ASP A 273 -3.22 25.04 -6.92
C ASP A 273 -1.79 25.56 -6.70
#